data_AF-A0A2V7P779-F1
#
_entry.id   AF-A0A2V7P779-F1
#
_cell.length_a   1.000
_cell.length_b   1.000
_cell.length_c   1.000
_cell.angle_alpha   90.00
_cell.angle_beta   90.00
_cell.angle_gamma   90.00
#
_symmetry.space_group_name_H-M   'P 1'
#
loop_
_entity.id
_entity.type
_entity.pdbx_description
1 polymer ?
#
loop_
_entity_poly.entity_id
_entity_poly.type
_entity_poly.pdbx_seq_one_letter_code
_entity_poly.pdbx_strand_id
1 'polypeptide(L)' 'MTLVIPEKTNATVSVATFNGEFDSSFPVSVTNTSKHRFSFTLGSGSARLDVETFNGDIRLRRPGERRDKDHDRDHDREE' A
#
# COMPACT_ATOMS: atom_id res chain seq x y z
N MET A 1 -6.59 -3.49 2.52
CA MET A 1 -5.64 -3.86 3.60
C MET A 1 -4.76 -2.68 3.98
N THR A 2 -4.45 -2.53 5.27
CA THR A 2 -3.54 -1.47 5.76
C THR A 2 -2.36 -2.07 6.49
N LEU A 3 -1.14 -1.68 6.10
CA LEU A 3 0.13 -2.03 6.72
C LEU A 3 0.68 -0.81 7.46
N VAL A 4 0.90 -0.97 8.76
CA VAL A 4 1.53 0.07 9.59
C VAL A 4 3.02 -0.21 9.66
N ILE A 5 3.82 0.69 9.09
CA ILE A 5 5.28 0.51 8.97
C ILE A 5 5.98 1.63 9.75
N PRO A 6 6.94 1.31 10.65
CA PRO A 6 7.75 2.33 11.34
C PRO A 6 8.55 3.21 10.38
N GLU A 7 8.74 4.49 10.71
CA GLU A 7 9.43 5.45 9.83
C GLU A 7 10.89 5.10 9.51
N LYS A 8 11.56 4.35 10.39
CA LYS A 8 12.97 3.94 10.24
C LYS A 8 13.12 2.53 9.65
N THR A 9 12.10 2.06 8.94
CA THR A 9 12.15 0.74 8.29
C THR A 9 13.10 0.74 7.09
N ASN A 10 13.94 -0.28 7.03
CA ASN A 10 14.82 -0.53 5.89
C ASN A 10 14.35 -1.78 5.18
N ALA A 11 13.60 -1.64 4.08
CA ALA A 11 12.99 -2.78 3.39
C ALA A 11 12.81 -2.53 1.89
N THR A 12 13.05 -3.55 1.09
CA THR A 12 12.59 -3.63 -0.29
C THR A 12 11.16 -4.18 -0.26
N VAL A 13 10.22 -3.40 -0.78
CA VAL A 13 8.79 -3.73 -0.76
C VAL A 13 8.33 -4.05 -2.18
N SER A 14 7.70 -5.21 -2.35
CA SER A 14 7.02 -5.62 -3.57
C SER A 14 5.52 -5.67 -3.31
N VAL A 15 4.75 -4.96 -4.14
CA VAL A 15 3.29 -4.81 -3.98
C VAL A 15 2.62 -5.29 -5.26
N ALA A 16 1.59 -6.12 -5.11
CA ALA A 16 0.73 -6.56 -6.20
C ALA A 16 -0.76 -6.47 -5.82
N THR A 17 -1.55 -5.86 -6.71
CA THR A 17 -3.02 -5.85 -6.60
C THR A 17 -3.64 -6.01 -7.98
N PHE A 18 -4.65 -6.87 -8.10
CA PHE A 18 -5.34 -7.11 -9.37
C PHE A 18 -6.46 -6.08 -9.57
N ASN A 19 -7.35 -5.92 -8.59
CA ASN A 19 -8.39 -4.89 -8.56
C ASN A 19 -8.31 -4.07 -7.26
N GLY A 20 -7.71 -2.89 -7.33
CA GLY A 20 -7.60 -1.96 -6.21
C GLY A 20 -6.51 -0.95 -6.45
N GLU A 21 -6.39 0.02 -5.55
CA GLU A 21 -5.35 1.04 -5.62
C GLU A 21 -4.27 0.82 -4.56
N PHE A 22 -3.10 1.40 -4.79
CA PHE A 22 -2.06 1.49 -3.79
C PHE A 22 -1.88 2.93 -3.33
N ASP A 23 -1.93 3.12 -2.01
CA ASP A 23 -1.67 4.41 -1.39
C ASP A 23 -0.59 4.28 -0.30
N SER A 24 0.26 5.30 -0.18
CA SER A 24 1.41 5.29 0.71
C SER A 24 1.67 6.66 1.32
N SER A 25 1.82 6.69 2.63
CA SER A 25 2.22 7.89 3.38
C SER A 25 3.73 8.16 3.34
N PHE A 26 4.49 7.25 2.71
CA PHE A 26 5.92 7.39 2.48
C PHE A 26 6.18 7.88 1.05
N PRO A 27 7.21 8.72 0.84
CA PRO A 27 7.67 9.02 -0.51
C PRO A 27 8.21 7.74 -1.15
N VAL A 28 7.46 7.20 -2.12
CA VAL A 28 7.79 5.96 -2.81
C VAL A 28 8.45 6.27 -4.15
N SER A 29 9.69 5.84 -4.31
CA SER A 29 10.36 5.81 -5.61
C SER A 29 10.23 4.42 -6.18
N VAL A 30 9.36 4.26 -7.18
CA VAL A 30 9.14 2.99 -7.85
C VAL A 30 10.39 2.61 -8.64
N THR A 31 11.01 1.48 -8.29
CA THR A 31 12.23 0.98 -8.92
C THR A 31 11.95 -0.07 -10.00
N ASN A 32 10.84 -0.79 -9.89
CA ASN A 32 10.43 -1.76 -10.89
C ASN A 32 8.90 -1.79 -10.98
N THR A 33 8.36 -1.86 -12.19
CA THR A 33 6.92 -1.91 -12.45
C THR A 33 6.59 -2.93 -13.53
N SER A 34 5.46 -3.61 -13.33
CA SER A 34 4.87 -4.62 -14.19
C SER A 34 3.35 -4.48 -14.08
N LYS A 35 2.60 -5.13 -14.98
CA LYS A 35 1.15 -4.89 -15.18
C LYS A 35 0.30 -4.75 -13.90
N HIS A 36 0.56 -5.58 -12.88
CA HIS A 36 -0.16 -5.57 -11.60
C HIS A 36 0.78 -5.61 -10.39
N ARG A 37 2.06 -5.31 -10.59
CA ARG A 37 3.08 -5.42 -9.54
C ARG A 37 4.12 -4.33 -9.69
N PHE A 38 4.48 -3.70 -8.59
CA PHE A 38 5.59 -2.76 -8.55
C PHE A 38 6.42 -2.99 -7.30
N SER A 39 7.62 -2.42 -7.28
CA SER A 39 8.52 -2.51 -6.12
C SER A 39 9.20 -1.18 -5.88
N PHE A 40 9.48 -0.91 -4.60
CA PHE A 40 10.17 0.28 -4.12
C PHE A 40 11.02 -0.06 -2.90
N THR A 41 11.93 0.84 -2.55
CA THR A 41 12.81 0.66 -1.40
C THR A 41 12.54 1.73 -0.34
N LEU A 42 12.40 1.28 0.90
CA LEU A 42 12.39 2.11 2.10
C LEU A 42 13.79 2.03 2.74
N GLY A 43 14.39 3.18 3.04
CA GLY A 43 15.71 3.25 3.65
C GLY A 43 16.80 2.52 2.83
N SER A 44 17.59 1.67 3.49
CA SER A 44 18.66 0.88 2.85
C SER A 44 18.20 -0.39 2.14
N GLY A 45 16.92 -0.79 2.28
CA GLY A 45 16.39 -1.97 1.61
C GLY A 45 16.83 -3.33 2.17
N SER A 46 17.34 -3.39 3.41
CA SER A 46 17.92 -4.61 3.99
C SER A 46 16.93 -5.73 4.30
N ALA A 47 15.67 -5.42 4.59
CA ALA A 47 14.59 -6.41 4.72
C ALA A 47 13.81 -6.57 3.40
N ARG A 48 12.98 -7.61 3.31
CA ARG A 48 12.08 -7.83 2.17
C ARG A 48 10.64 -7.98 2.65
N LEU A 49 9.72 -7.26 1.99
CA LEU A 49 8.29 -7.32 2.25
C LEU A 49 7.56 -7.57 0.91
N ASP A 50 6.80 -8.65 0.82
CA ASP A 50 6.00 -8.99 -0.36
C ASP A 50 4.51 -8.94 0.06
N VAL A 51 3.72 -8.14 -0.66
CA VAL A 51 2.31 -7.89 -0.35
C VAL A 51 1.50 -8.12 -1.61
N GLU A 52 0.55 -9.05 -1.55
CA GLU A 52 -0.32 -9.37 -2.67
C GLU A 52 -1.78 -9.43 -2.23
N THR A 53 -2.65 -8.85 -3.04
CA THR A 53 -4.10 -9.00 -2.91
C THR A 53 -4.73 -9.17 -4.29
N PHE A 54 -5.88 -9.84 -4.32
CA PHE A 54 -6.66 -9.98 -5.56
C PHE A 54 -7.66 -8.82 -5.71
N ASN A 55 -8.44 -8.54 -4.67
CA ASN A 55 -9.38 -7.43 -4.64
C ASN A 55 -9.15 -6.56 -3.39
N GLY A 56 -9.24 -5.25 -3.56
CA GLY A 56 -9.14 -4.25 -2.50
C GLY A 56 -7.82 -3.48 -2.49
N ASP A 57 -7.85 -2.32 -1.84
CA ASP A 57 -6.72 -1.40 -1.82
C ASP A 57 -5.61 -1.86 -0.87
N ILE A 58 -4.38 -1.45 -1.15
CA ILE A 58 -3.24 -1.63 -0.26
C ILE A 58 -2.79 -0.26 0.23
N ARG A 59 -2.79 -0.06 1.56
CA ARG A 59 -2.43 1.22 2.18
C ARG A 59 -1.21 1.06 3.09
N LEU A 60 -0.13 1.78 2.82
CA LEU A 60 1.07 1.85 3.66
C LEU A 60 1.02 3.10 4.53
N ARG A 61 0.96 2.93 5.86
CA ARG A 61 0.76 4.03 6.82
C ARG A 61 1.85 4.10 7.88
N ARG A 62 2.12 5.30 8.39
CA ARG A 62 2.99 5.49 9.56
C ARG A 62 2.27 5.05 10.84
N PRO A 63 2.99 4.71 11.92
CA PRO A 63 2.37 4.45 13.22
C PRO A 63 1.67 5.72 13.72
N GLY A 64 0.42 5.58 14.17
CA GLY A 64 -0.38 6.70 14.68
C GLY A 64 -1.10 7.52 13.61
N GLU A 65 -0.84 7.25 12.33
CA GLU A 65 -1.68 7.77 11.25
C GLU A 65 -3.05 7.10 11.37
N ARG A 66 -4.08 7.91 11.65
CA ARG A 66 -5.43 7.39 11.88
C ARG A 66 -5.83 6.58 10.65
N ARG A 67 -6.39 5.39 10.88
CA ARG A 67 -7.08 4.64 9.82
C ARG A 67 -8.16 5.57 9.31
N ASP A 68 -7.93 6.18 8.16
CA ASP A 68 -8.95 6.97 7.48
C ASP A 68 -10.18 6.05 7.39
N LYS A 69 -11.30 6.53 7.92
CA LYS A 69 -12.55 5.78 7.91
C LYS A 69 -12.80 5.46 6.45
N ASP A 70 -12.68 4.18 6.10
CA ASP A 70 -13.14 3.65 4.83
C ASP A 70 -14.62 4.00 4.78
N HIS A 71 -14.91 5.09 4.09
CA HIS A 71 -16.25 5.59 3.91
C HIS A 71 -16.81 4.69 2.82
N ASP A 72 -17.39 3.59 3.27
CA ASP A 72 -18.44 2.87 2.58
C ASP A 72 -19.56 3.90 2.31
N ARG A 73 -19.38 4.68 1.24
CA ARG A 73 -20.49 5.42 0.63
C ARG A 73 -21.25 4.39 -0.18
N ASP A 74 -21.96 3.55 0.57
CA ASP A 74 -23.21 2.99 0.11
C ASP A 74 -24.13 4.17 -0.19
N HIS A 75 -24.16 4.55 -1.46
CA HIS A 75 -25.18 5.42 -1.99
C HIS A 75 -26.06 4.50 -2.85
N ASP A 76 -26.88 3.73 -2.15
CA ASP A 76 -28.25 3.44 -2.56
C ASP A 76 -28.84 4.70 -3.21
N ARG A 77 -28.80 4.73 -4.54
CA ARG A 77 -29.71 5.52 -5.34
C ARG A 77 -30.12 4.68 -6.52
N GLU A 78 -31.02 3.75 -6.24
CA GLU A 78 -31.98 3.25 -7.21
C GLU A 78 -32.81 4.43 -7.74
N GLU A 79 -32.75 4.68 -9.05
CA GLU A 79 -33.77 5.42 -9.81
C GLU A 79 -34.15 4.58 -11.04
#